data_AF-A0ABD5N1F8-F1
#
_entry.id   AF-A0ABD5N1F8-F1
#
_cell.length_a   1.000
_cell.length_b   1.000
_cell.length_c   1.000
_cell.angle_alpha   90.00
_cell.angle_beta   90.00
_cell.angle_gamma   90.00
#
_symmetry.space_group_name_H-M   'P 1'
#
loop_
_entity.id
_entity.type
_entity.pdbx_description
1 polymer ?
#
loop_
_entity_poly.entity_id
_entity_poly.type
_entity_poly.pdbx_seq_one_letter_code
_entity_poly.pdbx_strand_id
1 'polypeptide(L)'
;MIKNVHLTDNYGFQDDHIAPGQGNAPVKEVMKILKKYGYDKALTVEPGADASTDVSDFHGLMKTWRHFGSPIYGMGMQVGAPQVWSDVHYSYFGQNRPPQYVFGGYSPSNDWTLWSAVPME
;
A
#
# COMPACT_ATOMS: atom_id res chain seq x y z
N MET A 1 -8.53 29.94 2.03
CA MET A 1 -8.72 28.92 0.96
C MET A 1 -7.71 27.80 1.19
N ILE A 2 -8.14 26.54 1.29
CA ILE A 2 -7.27 25.39 1.57
C ILE A 2 -6.37 25.13 0.34
N LYS A 3 -5.08 24.84 0.57
CA LYS A 3 -4.07 24.65 -0.49
C LYS A 3 -3.56 23.22 -0.59
N ASN A 4 -3.30 22.60 0.56
CA ASN A 4 -2.97 21.19 0.70
C ASN A 4 -3.75 20.61 1.89
N VAL A 5 -3.96 19.31 1.89
CA VAL A 5 -4.51 18.57 3.03
C VAL A 5 -3.62 17.37 3.27
N HIS A 6 -3.16 17.24 4.51
CA HIS A 6 -2.41 16.08 4.96
C HIS A 6 -3.41 15.08 5.57
N LEU A 7 -3.37 13.84 5.09
CA LEU A 7 -4.22 12.74 5.51
C LEU A 7 -3.42 11.82 6.41
N THR A 8 -3.87 11.76 7.65
CA THR A 8 -3.35 10.84 8.66
C THR A 8 -4.49 10.46 9.60
N ASP A 9 -4.25 9.47 10.44
CA ASP A 9 -5.22 8.96 11.41
C ASP A 9 -4.56 8.81 12.78
N ASN A 10 -5.37 8.73 13.83
CA ASN A 10 -4.93 8.57 15.21
C ASN A 10 -6.08 8.04 16.08
N TYR A 11 -5.82 7.80 17.36
CA TYR A 11 -6.83 7.30 18.30
C TYR A 11 -7.57 8.41 19.08
N GLY A 12 -7.32 9.68 18.75
CA GLY A 12 -7.96 10.85 19.38
C GLY A 12 -7.24 11.44 20.59
N PHE A 13 -6.02 10.99 20.90
CA PHE A 13 -5.24 11.46 22.05
C PHE A 13 -3.99 12.24 21.66
N GLN A 14 -3.25 11.75 20.66
CA GLN A 14 -1.98 12.29 20.23
C GLN A 14 -1.87 12.20 18.71
N ASP A 15 -0.83 12.82 18.16
CA ASP A 15 -0.50 12.70 16.74
C ASP A 15 0.20 11.36 16.48
N ASP A 16 -0.59 10.28 16.43
CA ASP A 16 -0.08 8.93 16.19
C ASP A 16 0.45 8.76 14.77
N HIS A 17 0.02 9.60 13.84
CA HIS A 17 0.50 9.63 12.46
C HIS A 17 0.45 8.26 11.75
N ILE A 18 -0.66 7.51 11.94
CA ILE A 18 -0.91 6.19 11.33
C ILE A 18 -1.74 6.32 10.05
N ALA A 19 -1.76 5.26 9.22
CA ALA A 19 -2.48 5.34 7.95
C ALA A 19 -4.01 5.55 8.13
N PRO A 20 -4.65 6.39 7.28
CA PRO A 20 -6.10 6.53 7.19
C PRO A 20 -6.85 5.20 7.24
N GLY A 21 -7.72 5.05 8.23
CA GLY A 21 -8.54 3.86 8.46
C GLY A 21 -8.02 2.89 9.51
N GLN A 22 -6.88 3.19 10.14
CA GLN A 22 -6.36 2.41 11.27
C GLN A 22 -6.73 3.01 12.63
N GLY A 23 -7.04 4.31 12.67
CA GLY A 23 -7.46 5.00 13.87
C GLY A 23 -8.98 5.19 13.95
N ASN A 24 -9.41 6.26 14.62
CA ASN A 24 -10.81 6.63 14.77
C ASN A 24 -11.14 8.02 14.23
N ALA A 25 -10.20 8.68 13.54
CA ALA A 25 -10.47 9.97 12.94
C ALA A 25 -11.53 9.82 11.84
N PRO A 26 -12.49 10.76 11.71
CA PRO A 26 -13.56 10.70 10.72
C PRO A 26 -13.08 11.14 9.32
N VAL A 27 -12.04 10.46 8.81
CA VAL A 27 -11.32 10.85 7.59
C VAL A 27 -12.25 10.87 6.37
N LYS A 28 -13.15 9.89 6.24
CA LYS A 28 -14.10 9.82 5.11
C LYS A 28 -15.10 10.96 5.13
N GLU A 29 -15.59 11.32 6.31
CA GLU A 29 -16.54 12.41 6.51
C GLU A 29 -15.90 13.75 6.15
N VAL A 30 -14.68 13.99 6.63
CA VAL A 30 -13.89 15.19 6.30
C VAL A 30 -13.66 15.27 4.80
N MET A 31 -13.24 14.18 4.16
CA MET A 31 -13.03 14.14 2.71
C MET A 31 -14.31 14.37 1.90
N LYS A 32 -15.45 13.84 2.37
CA LYS A 32 -16.76 14.10 1.76
C LYS A 32 -17.14 15.57 1.85
N ILE A 33 -16.85 16.22 2.97
CA ILE A 33 -17.08 17.66 3.15
C ILE A 33 -16.17 18.47 2.22
N LEU A 34 -14.87 18.20 2.20
CA LEU A 34 -13.91 18.87 1.32
C LEU A 34 -14.33 18.76 -0.15
N LYS A 35 -14.69 17.55 -0.59
CA LYS A 35 -15.21 17.31 -1.94
C LYS A 35 -16.51 18.07 -2.22
N LYS A 36 -17.45 18.09 -1.27
CA LYS A 36 -18.72 18.84 -1.39
C LYS A 36 -18.49 20.34 -1.61
N TYR A 37 -17.46 20.91 -0.98
CA TYR A 37 -17.09 22.31 -1.14
C TYR A 37 -16.06 22.56 -2.26
N GLY A 38 -15.87 21.59 -3.16
CA GLY A 38 -15.08 21.77 -4.37
C GLY A 38 -13.56 21.74 -4.15
N TYR A 39 -13.08 21.07 -3.09
CA TYR A 39 -11.65 20.82 -2.96
C TYR A 39 -11.17 19.83 -4.02
N ASP A 40 -10.23 20.29 -4.85
CA ASP A 40 -9.69 19.58 -6.02
C ASP A 40 -8.15 19.58 -6.06
N LYS A 41 -7.50 19.94 -4.95
CA LYS A 41 -6.04 20.09 -4.85
C LYS A 41 -5.39 18.86 -4.24
N ALA A 42 -4.08 18.95 -4.01
CA ALA A 42 -3.26 17.88 -3.49
C ALA A 42 -3.78 17.31 -2.15
N LEU A 43 -3.63 15.99 -2.02
CA LEU A 43 -3.82 15.24 -0.79
C LEU A 43 -2.50 14.51 -0.53
N THR A 44 -1.86 14.80 0.59
CA THR A 44 -0.63 14.11 1.01
C THR A 44 -1.01 13.08 2.07
N VAL A 45 -0.74 11.80 1.83
CA VAL A 45 -0.91 10.77 2.87
C VAL A 45 0.35 10.79 3.74
N GLU A 46 0.20 10.96 5.04
CA GLU A 46 1.30 11.14 5.99
C GLU A 46 1.23 10.12 7.15
N PRO A 47 1.57 8.85 6.90
CA PRO A 47 1.57 7.81 7.91
C PRO A 47 3.01 7.67 8.47
N GLY A 48 3.50 8.72 9.12
CA GLY A 48 4.91 8.79 9.55
C GLY A 48 5.28 7.80 10.65
N ALA A 49 4.34 7.37 11.49
CA ALA A 49 4.60 6.31 12.47
C ALA A 49 4.60 4.91 11.84
N ASP A 50 3.85 4.75 10.73
CA ASP A 50 3.89 3.53 9.93
C ASP A 50 5.30 3.30 9.37
N ALA A 51 6.13 4.32 9.12
CA ALA A 51 7.48 4.13 8.58
C ALA A 51 8.39 3.18 9.40
N SER A 52 8.10 3.00 10.70
CA SER A 52 8.85 2.10 11.58
C SER A 52 8.15 0.76 11.89
N THR A 53 6.84 0.68 11.64
CA THR A 53 6.01 -0.49 12.00
C THR A 53 5.41 -1.20 10.77
N ASP A 54 5.30 -0.46 9.67
CA ASP A 54 4.94 -0.91 8.35
C ASP A 54 6.17 -0.74 7.44
N VAL A 55 6.73 -1.86 7.03
CA VAL A 55 8.04 -1.96 6.36
C VAL A 55 8.12 -1.32 4.97
N SER A 56 7.08 -0.61 4.50
CA SER A 56 7.17 0.23 3.31
C SER A 56 6.22 1.43 3.34
N ASP A 57 6.73 2.61 2.96
CA ASP A 57 5.92 3.82 2.72
C ASP A 57 4.79 3.58 1.71
N PHE A 58 4.99 2.60 0.82
CA PHE A 58 4.01 2.17 -0.16
C PHE A 58 2.73 1.65 0.53
N HIS A 59 2.85 0.91 1.63
CA HIS A 59 1.71 0.35 2.32
C HIS A 59 0.80 1.41 2.96
N GLY A 60 1.33 2.52 3.47
CA GLY A 60 0.50 3.61 4.00
C GLY A 60 -0.44 4.23 2.95
N LEU A 61 0.07 4.44 1.74
CA LEU A 61 -0.73 4.91 0.61
C LEU A 61 -1.75 3.84 0.15
N MET A 62 -1.33 2.58 0.05
CA MET A 62 -2.21 1.47 -0.33
C MET A 62 -3.34 1.24 0.68
N LYS A 63 -3.04 1.30 1.98
CA LYS A 63 -4.05 1.23 3.05
C LYS A 63 -5.06 2.37 2.91
N THR A 64 -4.59 3.57 2.59
CA THR A 64 -5.48 4.72 2.34
C THR A 64 -6.39 4.45 1.16
N TRP A 65 -5.86 3.97 0.03
CA TRP A 65 -6.68 3.60 -1.14
C TRP A 65 -7.70 2.52 -0.81
N ARG A 66 -7.30 1.48 -0.07
CA ARG A 66 -8.20 0.44 0.43
C ARG A 66 -9.29 1.04 1.33
N HIS A 67 -8.94 1.94 2.24
CA HIS A 67 -9.88 2.59 3.14
C HIS A 67 -10.96 3.35 2.37
N PHE A 68 -10.59 4.06 1.30
CA PHE A 68 -11.53 4.74 0.41
C PHE A 68 -12.27 3.81 -0.58
N GLY A 69 -12.02 2.50 -0.54
CA GLY A 69 -12.67 1.53 -1.42
C GLY A 69 -12.16 1.60 -2.87
N SER A 70 -10.94 2.11 -3.09
CA SER A 70 -10.31 2.03 -4.40
C SER A 70 -10.16 0.57 -4.80
N PRO A 71 -10.55 0.19 -6.03
CA PRO A 71 -10.15 -1.08 -6.58
C PRO A 71 -8.66 -1.06 -6.95
N ILE A 72 -8.11 -2.26 -7.14
CA ILE A 72 -6.73 -2.47 -7.57
C ILE A 72 -6.69 -2.42 -9.11
N TYR A 73 -5.90 -1.51 -9.68
CA TYR A 73 -5.71 -1.40 -11.13
C TYR A 73 -4.27 -1.74 -11.52
N GLY A 74 -4.09 -2.45 -12.64
CA GLY A 74 -2.78 -2.57 -13.30
C GLY A 74 -1.80 -3.60 -12.74
N MET A 75 -2.17 -4.39 -11.73
CA MET A 75 -1.40 -5.57 -11.33
C MET A 75 -1.62 -6.66 -12.38
N GLY A 76 -0.53 -7.07 -13.03
CA GLY A 76 -0.56 -7.78 -14.31
C GLY A 76 -1.64 -8.87 -14.45
N MET A 77 -2.19 -8.95 -15.65
CA MET A 77 -3.09 -9.99 -16.17
C MET A 77 -2.88 -11.35 -15.48
N GLN A 78 -3.72 -11.67 -14.50
CA GLN A 78 -3.96 -13.05 -14.09
C GLN A 78 -5.38 -13.35 -14.58
N VAL A 79 -5.47 -14.09 -15.69
CA VAL A 79 -6.75 -14.45 -16.28
C VAL A 79 -7.50 -15.34 -15.28
N GLY A 80 -8.64 -14.86 -14.76
CA GLY A 80 -9.61 -15.69 -14.05
C GLY A 80 -9.70 -15.54 -12.52
N ALA A 81 -8.86 -14.72 -11.87
CA ALA A 81 -8.95 -14.50 -10.41
C ALA A 81 -9.01 -12.99 -10.06
N PRO A 82 -10.04 -12.53 -9.32
CA PRO A 82 -10.11 -11.15 -8.86
C PRO A 82 -8.98 -10.88 -7.86
N GLN A 83 -8.22 -9.80 -8.10
CA GLN A 83 -7.16 -9.36 -7.19
C GLN A 83 -7.77 -8.80 -5.91
N VAL A 84 -7.19 -9.15 -4.76
CA VAL A 84 -7.62 -8.66 -3.45
C VAL A 84 -6.49 -7.91 -2.76
N TRP A 85 -6.82 -7.00 -1.85
CA TRP A 85 -5.81 -6.18 -1.15
C TRP A 85 -4.81 -6.99 -0.32
N SER A 86 -5.12 -8.23 0.04
CA SER A 86 -4.15 -9.15 0.67
C SER A 86 -3.00 -9.53 -0.26
N ASP A 87 -3.24 -9.57 -1.57
CA ASP A 87 -2.20 -9.88 -2.57
C ASP A 87 -1.16 -8.76 -2.65
N VAL A 88 -1.57 -7.52 -2.32
CA VAL A 88 -0.70 -6.33 -2.29
C VAL A 88 0.12 -6.26 -1.02
N HIS A 89 -0.49 -6.59 0.11
CA HIS A 89 0.15 -6.43 1.42
C HIS A 89 1.36 -7.36 1.65
N TYR A 90 1.36 -8.54 1.03
CA TYR A 90 2.47 -9.51 1.12
C TYR A 90 3.30 -9.61 -0.16
N SER A 91 3.19 -8.59 -1.00
CA SER A 91 3.90 -8.52 -2.28
C SER A 91 5.39 -8.20 -2.08
N TYR A 92 6.26 -8.84 -2.86
CA TYR A 92 7.71 -8.61 -2.81
C TYR A 92 8.03 -7.20 -3.32
N PHE A 93 8.35 -6.26 -2.43
CA PHE A 93 8.59 -4.85 -2.79
C PHE A 93 7.43 -4.21 -3.61
N GLY A 94 6.18 -4.52 -3.29
CA GLY A 94 5.04 -4.07 -4.10
C GLY A 94 4.79 -4.91 -5.36
N GLN A 95 5.60 -5.96 -5.61
CA GLN A 95 5.40 -6.93 -6.68
C GLN A 95 4.59 -8.12 -6.19
N ASN A 96 3.35 -8.22 -6.66
CA ASN A 96 2.37 -9.23 -6.21
C ASN A 96 2.60 -10.59 -6.86
N ARG A 97 3.84 -10.86 -7.27
CA ARG A 97 4.28 -12.08 -7.93
C ARG A 97 5.63 -12.45 -7.35
N PRO A 98 5.87 -13.72 -7.00
CA PRO A 98 7.20 -14.15 -6.65
C PRO A 98 8.13 -13.95 -7.86
N PRO A 99 9.44 -13.71 -7.61
CA PRO A 99 10.42 -13.64 -8.69
C PRO A 99 10.34 -14.91 -9.53
N GLN A 100 10.19 -14.76 -10.84
CA GLN A 100 10.04 -15.90 -11.74
C GLN A 100 11.36 -16.65 -11.96
N TYR A 101 12.49 -16.01 -11.68
CA TYR A 101 13.82 -16.57 -11.85
C TYR A 101 14.75 -16.00 -10.80
N VAL A 102 15.84 -16.72 -10.53
CA VAL A 102 16.90 -16.29 -9.62
C VAL A 102 18.20 -16.31 -10.40
N PHE A 103 19.12 -15.38 -10.10
CA PHE A 103 20.43 -15.29 -10.75
C PHE A 103 21.51 -14.96 -9.70
N GLY A 104 22.74 -15.39 -9.95
CA GLY A 104 23.87 -15.16 -9.03
C GLY A 104 23.96 -16.20 -7.91
N GLY A 105 24.59 -15.84 -6.78
CA GLY A 105 24.97 -16.81 -5.73
C GLY A 105 23.85 -17.58 -5.02
N TYR A 106 22.59 -17.19 -5.23
CA TYR A 106 21.41 -17.93 -4.77
C TYR A 106 20.93 -19.01 -5.76
N SER A 107 21.40 -18.96 -7.01
CA SER A 107 21.12 -19.99 -8.00
C SER A 107 22.13 -21.14 -7.83
N PRO A 108 21.71 -22.42 -7.84
CA PRO A 108 22.62 -23.57 -7.79
C PRO A 108 23.67 -23.58 -8.91
N SER A 109 23.44 -22.82 -9.99
CA SER A 109 24.38 -22.55 -11.07
C SER A 109 24.29 -21.08 -11.54
N ASN A 110 25.31 -20.56 -12.23
CA ASN A 110 25.26 -19.23 -12.85
C ASN A 110 24.32 -19.16 -14.08
N ASP A 111 23.62 -20.25 -14.39
CA ASP A 111 22.63 -20.31 -15.45
C ASP A 111 21.26 -19.85 -14.94
N TRP A 112 20.40 -19.46 -15.88
CA TRP A 112 19.01 -19.20 -15.58
C TRP A 112 18.36 -20.44 -14.95
N THR A 113 17.74 -20.26 -13.78
CA THR A 113 17.00 -21.31 -13.07
C THR A 113 15.64 -20.78 -12.61
N LEU A 114 14.58 -21.58 -12.82
CA LEU A 114 13.24 -21.27 -12.33
C LEU A 114 13.26 -21.29 -10.79
N TRP A 115 12.60 -20.31 -10.15
CA TRP A 115 12.60 -20.16 -8.68
C TRP A 115 12.16 -21.42 -7.92
N SER A 116 11.28 -22.24 -8.51
CA SER A 116 10.77 -23.48 -7.88
C SER A 116 11.81 -24.59 -7.79
N ALA A 117 12.95 -24.46 -8.47
CA ALA A 117 14.05 -25.42 -8.41
C ALA A 117 15.10 -25.07 -7.33
N VAL A 118 14.95 -23.91 -6.67
CA VAL A 118 15.80 -23.56 -5.53
C VAL A 118 15.37 -24.38 -4.31
N PRO A 119 16.27 -25.15 -3.68
CA PRO A 119 15.96 -25.83 -2.43
C PRO A 119 15.54 -24.78 -1.39
N MET A 120 14.34 -24.91 -0.84
CA MET A 120 13.94 -24.15 0.34
C MET A 120 14.78 -24.68 1.51
N GLU A 121 15.46 -23.79 2.24
CA GLU A 121 16.14 -24.13 3.51
C GLU A 121 15.17 -24.78 4.51
#